data_AF-A0A7C2X304-F1
#
_entry.id   AF-A0A7C2X304-F1
#
_cell.length_a   1.000
_cell.length_b   1.000
_cell.length_c   1.000
_cell.angle_alpha   90.00
_cell.angle_beta   90.00
_cell.angle_gamma   90.00
#
_symmetry.space_group_name_H-M   'P 1'
#
loop_
_entity.id
_entity.type
_entity.pdbx_description
1 polymer ?
#
loop_
_entity_poly.entity_id
_entity_poly.type
_entity_poly.pdbx_seq_one_letter_code
_entity_poly.pdbx_strand_id
1 'polypeptide(L)'
;MEKIKDLIVLYKFRVWTLLIFTAILSYLLAIKAGYEFDLQKFLLMIISGTFAIMGNGALNEYLEVDSDRVMDRTKKRPLVRGTISPFFAFYSGIILIISGIILAYIFVNALTSFFIFLATVIYMLYTFLKKRTSLNVIIGGFAGNCTAWGGWAAATGSFNFFAFLLGMLIYFWTNPHIWALALKRNDDYIRANIKMLTAIPDEKKAAKYIAISSIPLPIISLLISYVGSFSLIYIICSSILNAIFFIIIAKILYNPTKRNTWILFKFSTPYLALLFLIMYLDPATPQIRF
;
A
#
# COMPACT_ATOMS: atom_id res chain seq x y z
N MET A 1 24.74 -16.21 -4.07
CA MET A 1 23.60 -15.60 -4.81
C MET A 1 22.22 -16.03 -4.30
N GLU A 2 21.99 -17.30 -3.95
CA GLU A 2 20.66 -17.76 -3.48
C GLU A 2 20.20 -17.11 -2.16
N LYS A 3 21.07 -17.02 -1.15
CA LYS A 3 20.75 -16.35 0.13
C LYS A 3 20.27 -14.90 -0.04
N ILE A 4 20.86 -14.15 -0.98
CA ILE A 4 20.45 -12.76 -1.27
C ILE A 4 19.05 -12.74 -1.89
N LYS A 5 18.76 -13.64 -2.83
CA LYS A 5 17.43 -13.77 -3.43
C LYS A 5 16.38 -14.10 -2.37
N ASP A 6 16.71 -14.99 -1.44
CA ASP A 6 15.81 -15.36 -0.35
C ASP A 6 15.55 -14.18 0.60
N LEU A 7 16.58 -13.40 0.96
CA LEU A 7 16.38 -12.17 1.74
C LEU A 7 15.53 -11.14 1.00
N ILE A 8 15.72 -10.97 -0.32
CA ILE A 8 14.90 -10.07 -1.14
C ILE A 8 13.41 -10.48 -1.09
N VAL A 9 13.13 -11.79 -1.08
CA VAL A 9 11.76 -12.32 -0.99
C VAL A 9 11.20 -12.15 0.42
N LEU A 10 11.93 -12.57 1.45
CA LEU A 10 11.54 -12.47 2.86
C LEU A 10 11.11 -11.05 3.22
N TYR A 11 11.95 -10.11 2.83
CA TYR A 11 11.77 -8.72 3.16
C TYR A 11 10.72 -8.06 2.24
N LYS A 12 10.37 -8.64 1.08
CA LYS A 12 9.36 -8.12 0.14
C LYS A 12 9.75 -6.80 -0.54
N PHE A 13 11.02 -6.66 -0.95
CA PHE A 13 11.55 -5.46 -1.61
C PHE A 13 10.65 -4.87 -2.71
N ARG A 14 9.99 -5.72 -3.52
CA ARG A 14 9.07 -5.27 -4.59
C ARG A 14 7.86 -4.49 -4.08
N VAL A 15 7.39 -4.79 -2.87
CA VAL A 15 6.22 -4.13 -2.26
C VAL A 15 6.63 -2.75 -1.74
N TRP A 16 7.86 -2.60 -1.26
CA TRP A 16 8.32 -1.37 -0.64
C TRP A 16 8.43 -0.23 -1.63
N THR A 17 8.78 -0.52 -2.88
CA THR A 17 9.05 0.51 -3.89
C THR A 17 7.88 1.49 -4.00
N LEU A 18 6.64 1.00 -4.09
CA LEU A 18 5.48 1.87 -4.19
C LEU A 18 5.19 2.62 -2.88
N LEU A 19 5.31 1.95 -1.73
CA LEU A 19 5.01 2.53 -0.43
C LEU A 19 5.98 3.64 -0.02
N ILE A 20 7.28 3.43 -0.26
CA ILE A 20 8.32 4.43 -0.04
C ILE A 20 8.20 5.53 -1.08
N PHE A 21 7.86 5.21 -2.33
CA PHE A 21 7.62 6.21 -3.37
C PHE A 21 6.46 7.15 -3.01
N THR A 22 5.34 6.65 -2.49
CA THR A 22 4.24 7.51 -2.04
C THR A 22 4.61 8.32 -0.80
N ALA A 23 5.42 7.77 0.12
CA ALA A 23 5.95 8.54 1.26
C ALA A 23 6.87 9.70 0.80
N ILE A 24 7.78 9.42 -0.14
CA ILE A 24 8.67 10.42 -0.74
C ILE A 24 7.85 11.52 -1.43
N LEU A 25 6.90 11.16 -2.28
CA LEU A 25 6.09 12.16 -2.97
C LEU A 25 5.20 12.93 -2.00
N SER A 26 4.70 12.30 -0.93
CA SER A 26 3.97 13.01 0.12
C SER A 26 4.84 14.01 0.88
N TYR A 27 6.11 13.68 1.16
CA TYR A 27 7.09 14.61 1.74
C TYR A 27 7.32 15.79 0.79
N LEU A 28 7.59 15.50 -0.49
CA LEU A 28 7.86 16.54 -1.49
C LEU A 28 6.65 17.43 -1.78
N LEU A 29 5.43 16.90 -1.67
CA LEU A 29 4.20 17.70 -1.74
C LEU A 29 4.09 18.69 -0.59
N ALA A 30 4.55 18.33 0.61
CA ALA A 30 4.62 19.28 1.72
C ALA A 30 5.63 20.39 1.43
N ILE A 31 6.80 20.06 0.88
CA ILE A 31 7.79 21.06 0.48
C ILE A 31 7.20 22.03 -0.55
N LYS A 32 6.51 21.49 -1.55
CA LYS A 32 5.80 22.29 -2.56
C LYS A 32 4.72 23.19 -1.96
N ALA A 33 4.12 22.80 -0.83
CA ALA A 33 3.15 23.59 -0.09
C ALA A 33 3.78 24.66 0.82
N GLY A 34 5.11 24.87 0.76
CA GLY A 34 5.82 25.95 1.45
C GLY A 34 6.63 25.53 2.68
N TYR A 35 6.73 24.23 2.98
CA TYR A 35 7.59 23.74 4.06
C TYR A 35 9.06 23.63 3.60
N GLU A 36 10.00 23.76 4.52
CA GLU A 36 11.43 23.69 4.21
C GLU A 36 11.91 22.25 3.99
N PHE A 37 12.76 22.04 2.98
CA PHE A 37 13.35 20.74 2.72
C PHE A 37 14.51 20.46 3.69
N ASP A 38 14.29 19.50 4.58
CA ASP A 38 15.34 18.94 5.44
C ASP A 38 15.86 17.62 4.87
N LEU A 39 17.12 17.61 4.39
CA LEU A 39 17.74 16.42 3.79
C LEU A 39 17.88 15.27 4.79
N GLN A 40 18.19 15.57 6.05
CA GLN A 40 18.40 14.56 7.08
C GLN A 40 17.08 13.88 7.41
N LYS A 41 16.01 14.63 7.66
CA LYS A 41 14.66 14.06 7.90
C LYS A 41 14.17 13.26 6.71
N PHE A 42 14.40 13.76 5.49
CA PHE A 42 14.03 13.05 4.27
C PHE A 42 14.69 11.67 4.17
N LEU A 43 16.01 11.60 4.35
CA LEU A 43 16.74 10.32 4.29
C LEU A 43 16.37 9.38 5.45
N LEU A 44 16.23 9.92 6.67
CA LEU A 44 15.89 9.12 7.85
C LEU A 44 14.45 8.60 7.80
N MET A 45 13.51 9.35 7.21
CA MET A 45 12.16 8.88 6.92
C MET A 45 12.19 7.66 5.98
N ILE A 46 12.97 7.72 4.89
CA ILE A 46 13.11 6.60 3.94
C ILE A 46 13.70 5.37 4.62
N ILE A 47 14.76 5.54 5.41
CA ILE A 47 15.44 4.44 6.12
C ILE A 47 14.49 3.82 7.15
N SER A 48 13.86 4.64 7.98
CA SER A 48 12.94 4.20 9.04
C SER A 48 11.72 3.48 8.47
N GLY A 49 11.11 4.07 7.44
CA GLY A 49 9.99 3.45 6.73
C GLY A 49 10.40 2.14 6.08
N THR A 50 11.57 2.09 5.46
CA THR A 50 12.10 0.87 4.84
C THR A 50 12.26 -0.23 5.87
N PHE A 51 12.96 0.03 6.98
CA PHE A 51 13.14 -0.91 8.09
C PHE A 51 11.80 -1.49 8.58
N ALA A 52 10.81 -0.63 8.81
CA ALA A 52 9.49 -1.08 9.22
C ALA A 52 8.81 -1.97 8.17
N ILE A 53 8.84 -1.62 6.88
CA ILE A 53 8.24 -2.46 5.84
C ILE A 53 9.00 -3.79 5.71
N MET A 54 10.33 -3.81 5.87
CA MET A 54 11.08 -5.07 5.87
C MET A 54 10.69 -5.96 7.02
N GLY A 55 10.63 -5.40 8.22
CA GLY A 55 10.31 -6.19 9.40
C GLY A 55 8.87 -6.73 9.32
N ASN A 56 7.92 -5.91 8.88
CA ASN A 56 6.55 -6.33 8.59
C ASN A 56 6.49 -7.43 7.51
N GLY A 57 7.34 -7.35 6.48
CA GLY A 57 7.47 -8.37 5.46
C GLY A 57 7.88 -9.73 6.03
N ALA A 58 8.92 -9.74 6.86
CA ALA A 58 9.45 -10.93 7.52
C ALA A 58 8.44 -11.54 8.50
N LEU A 59 7.79 -10.72 9.34
CA LEU A 59 6.76 -11.18 10.27
C LEU A 59 5.53 -11.72 9.55
N ASN A 60 5.09 -11.10 8.46
CA ASN A 60 3.97 -11.63 7.68
C ASN A 60 4.30 -12.99 7.06
N GLU A 61 5.51 -13.19 6.51
CA GLU A 61 5.90 -14.50 5.99
C GLU A 61 5.99 -15.55 7.11
N TYR A 62 6.51 -15.17 8.29
CA TYR A 62 6.54 -16.02 9.48
C TYR A 62 5.14 -16.48 9.90
N LEU A 63 4.17 -15.56 9.96
CA LEU A 63 2.79 -15.85 10.36
C LEU A 63 1.99 -16.60 9.29
N GLU A 64 2.39 -16.53 8.02
CA GLU A 64 1.66 -17.13 6.89
C GLU A 64 2.24 -18.46 6.39
N VAL A 65 3.30 -19.00 7.02
CA VAL A 65 4.02 -20.22 6.57
C VAL A 65 3.08 -21.36 6.16
N ASP A 66 2.07 -21.69 6.97
CA ASP A 66 1.18 -22.82 6.69
C ASP A 66 0.26 -22.56 5.49
N SER A 67 -0.24 -21.33 5.38
CA SER A 67 -1.07 -20.92 4.24
C SER A 67 -0.23 -20.84 2.97
N ASP A 68 1.01 -20.39 3.08
CA ASP A 68 1.91 -20.26 1.92
C ASP A 68 2.32 -21.62 1.34
N ARG A 69 2.43 -22.67 2.17
CA ARG A 69 2.74 -24.04 1.71
C ARG A 69 1.78 -24.56 0.64
N VAL A 70 0.50 -24.15 0.69
CA VAL A 70 -0.55 -24.69 -0.18
C VAL A 70 -0.95 -23.75 -1.34
N MET A 71 -0.28 -22.59 -1.46
CA MET A 71 -0.51 -21.63 -2.54
C MET A 71 0.60 -21.72 -3.60
N ASP A 72 0.23 -21.82 -4.88
CA ASP A 72 1.20 -21.89 -5.98
C ASP A 72 2.10 -20.65 -6.05
N ARG A 73 1.53 -19.49 -5.70
CA ARG A 73 2.24 -18.22 -5.66
C ARG A 73 3.33 -18.16 -4.59
N THR A 74 3.13 -18.80 -3.43
CA THR A 74 3.96 -18.58 -2.25
C THR A 74 4.63 -19.83 -1.68
N LYS A 75 4.33 -21.02 -2.20
CA LYS A 75 5.02 -22.28 -1.83
C LYS A 75 6.53 -22.29 -2.06
N LYS A 76 7.05 -21.33 -2.83
CA LYS A 76 8.49 -21.14 -3.08
C LYS A 76 9.15 -20.11 -2.16
N ARG A 77 8.42 -19.57 -1.18
CA ARG A 77 8.95 -18.59 -0.22
C ARG A 77 10.04 -19.23 0.66
N PRO A 78 11.06 -18.45 1.09
CA PRO A 78 12.19 -18.95 1.87
C PRO A 78 11.81 -19.72 3.12
N LEU A 79 10.81 -19.25 3.90
CA LEU A 79 10.42 -19.95 5.14
C LEU A 79 9.69 -21.27 4.85
N VAL A 80 8.94 -21.34 3.75
CA VAL A 80 8.28 -22.59 3.32
C VAL A 80 9.33 -23.61 2.87
N ARG A 81 10.34 -23.16 2.13
CA ARG A 81 11.45 -24.00 1.65
C ARG A 81 12.44 -24.39 2.75
N GLY A 82 12.40 -23.72 3.91
CA GLY A 82 13.37 -23.90 4.98
C GLY A 82 14.76 -23.31 4.69
N THR A 83 14.90 -22.46 3.67
CA THR A 83 16.20 -21.83 3.36
C THR A 83 16.54 -20.66 4.29
N ILE A 84 15.53 -20.14 5.00
CA ILE A 84 15.68 -19.18 6.09
C ILE A 84 15.00 -19.74 7.35
N SER A 85 15.68 -19.63 8.49
CA SER A 85 15.15 -20.04 9.79
C SER A 85 13.94 -19.18 10.21
N PRO A 86 12.84 -19.78 10.71
CA PRO A 86 11.71 -19.03 11.27
C PRO A 86 12.12 -18.10 12.42
N PHE A 87 13.06 -18.51 13.28
CA PHE A 87 13.58 -17.66 14.35
C PHE A 87 14.29 -16.43 13.80
N PHE A 88 15.10 -16.59 12.76
CA PHE A 88 15.76 -15.46 12.11
C PHE A 88 14.73 -14.46 11.57
N ALA A 89 13.71 -14.94 10.84
CA ALA A 89 12.67 -14.08 10.28
C ALA A 89 11.86 -13.35 11.35
N PHE A 90 11.54 -14.03 12.46
CA PHE A 90 10.82 -13.43 13.58
C PHE A 90 11.63 -12.32 14.27
N TYR A 91 12.85 -12.64 14.71
CA TYR A 91 13.68 -11.68 15.45
C TYR A 91 14.18 -10.55 14.56
N SER A 92 14.62 -10.84 13.32
CA SER A 92 15.01 -9.77 12.39
C SER A 92 13.81 -8.86 12.07
N GLY A 93 12.61 -9.45 11.95
CA GLY A 93 11.36 -8.72 11.77
C GLY A 93 11.10 -7.69 12.88
N ILE A 94 11.13 -8.16 14.13
CA ILE A 94 10.93 -7.31 15.31
C ILE A 94 12.01 -6.23 15.43
N ILE A 95 13.28 -6.61 15.28
CA ILE A 95 14.41 -5.68 15.41
C ILE A 95 14.30 -4.55 14.38
N LEU A 96 13.98 -4.88 13.12
CA LEU A 96 13.84 -3.88 12.07
C LEU A 96 12.66 -2.93 12.31
N ILE A 97 11.51 -3.45 12.74
CA ILE A 97 10.35 -2.62 13.09
C ILE A 97 10.69 -1.66 14.23
N ILE A 98 11.22 -2.18 15.35
CA ILE A 98 11.56 -1.37 16.52
C ILE A 98 12.60 -0.33 16.15
N SER A 99 13.64 -0.71 15.40
CA SER A 99 14.68 0.21 14.96
C SER A 99 14.09 1.33 14.09
N GLY A 100 13.22 1.00 13.13
CA GLY A 100 12.57 2.01 12.29
C GLY A 100 11.71 3.00 13.09
N ILE A 101 10.95 2.51 14.07
CA ILE A 101 10.11 3.36 14.94
C ILE A 101 10.98 4.28 15.81
N ILE A 102 12.04 3.74 16.43
CA ILE A 102 12.95 4.51 17.29
C ILE A 102 13.69 5.56 16.46
N LEU A 103 14.22 5.19 15.28
CA LEU A 103 14.92 6.12 14.39
C LEU A 103 14.02 7.28 13.96
N ALA A 104 12.77 6.99 13.58
CA ALA A 104 11.81 8.03 13.23
C ALA A 104 11.47 8.92 14.42
N TYR A 105 11.30 8.35 15.62
CA TYR A 105 10.94 9.12 16.81
C TYR A 105 12.03 10.11 17.20
N ILE A 106 13.28 9.64 17.24
CA ILE A 106 14.43 10.42 17.71
C ILE A 106 14.85 11.46 16.66
N PHE A 107 14.90 11.07 15.38
CA PHE A 107 15.56 11.89 14.36
C PHE A 107 14.64 12.49 13.29
N VAL A 108 13.35 12.11 13.25
CA VAL A 108 12.39 12.67 12.30
C VAL A 108 11.33 13.47 13.04
N ASN A 109 10.41 12.79 13.74
CA ASN A 109 9.49 13.31 14.74
C ASN A 109 8.57 12.19 15.27
N ALA A 110 7.87 12.49 16.37
CA ALA A 110 6.93 11.56 17.01
C ALA A 110 5.76 11.14 16.12
N LEU A 111 5.28 12.02 15.24
CA LEU A 111 4.10 11.75 14.40
C LEU A 111 4.42 10.78 13.26
N THR A 112 5.58 10.91 12.61
CA THR A 112 6.08 9.93 11.64
C THR A 112 6.29 8.57 12.31
N SER A 113 6.88 8.54 13.51
CA SER A 113 7.04 7.32 14.30
C SER A 113 5.69 6.66 14.62
N PHE A 114 4.71 7.45 15.04
CA PHE A 114 3.35 6.99 15.30
C PHE A 114 2.73 6.34 14.06
N PHE A 115 2.83 6.93 12.86
CA PHE A 115 2.29 6.32 11.65
C PHE A 115 3.02 5.02 11.25
N ILE A 116 4.33 4.93 11.47
CA ILE A 116 5.08 3.68 11.25
C ILE A 116 4.61 2.58 12.22
N PHE A 117 4.42 2.92 13.50
CA PHE A 117 3.89 2.01 14.50
C PHE A 117 2.46 1.57 14.15
N LEU A 118 1.58 2.51 13.80
CA LEU A 118 0.20 2.25 13.44
C LEU A 118 0.11 1.34 12.20
N ALA A 119 0.92 1.60 11.17
CA ALA A 119 1.01 0.73 9.99
C ALA A 119 1.35 -0.72 10.37
N THR A 120 2.31 -0.89 11.28
CA THR A 120 2.74 -2.20 11.77
C THR A 120 1.61 -2.93 12.49
N VAL A 121 0.95 -2.27 13.44
CA VAL A 121 -0.17 -2.85 14.20
C VAL A 121 -1.30 -3.27 13.26
N ILE A 122 -1.71 -2.40 12.34
CA ILE A 122 -2.78 -2.67 11.39
C ILE A 122 -2.39 -3.80 10.43
N TYR A 123 -1.13 -3.85 9.97
CA TYR A 123 -0.67 -4.90 9.06
C TYR A 123 -0.59 -6.28 9.73
N MET A 124 -0.19 -6.34 11.01
CA MET A 124 -0.23 -7.57 11.79
C MET A 124 -1.67 -8.02 12.06
N LEU A 125 -2.57 -7.08 12.40
CA LEU A 125 -3.99 -7.35 12.53
C LEU A 125 -4.58 -7.89 11.23
N TYR A 126 -4.27 -7.28 10.09
CA TYR A 126 -4.65 -7.78 8.76
C TYR A 126 -4.22 -9.22 8.54
N THR A 127 -2.95 -9.53 8.83
CA THR A 127 -2.38 -10.87 8.66
C THR A 127 -3.17 -11.91 9.47
N PHE A 128 -3.52 -11.57 10.71
CA PHE A 128 -4.35 -12.41 11.57
C PHE A 128 -5.80 -12.55 11.07
N LEU A 129 -6.40 -11.45 10.60
CA LEU A 129 -7.78 -11.41 10.14
C LEU A 129 -8.03 -12.18 8.84
N LYS A 130 -7.01 -12.38 8.00
CA LYS A 130 -7.12 -13.14 6.72
C LYS A 130 -7.74 -14.53 6.88
N LYS A 131 -7.52 -15.21 8.01
CA LYS A 131 -8.11 -16.53 8.30
C LYS A 131 -9.48 -16.45 8.99
N ARG A 132 -9.90 -15.26 9.44
CA ARG A 132 -11.06 -15.08 10.35
C ARG A 132 -12.23 -14.38 9.69
N THR A 133 -12.00 -13.36 8.87
CA THR A 133 -13.05 -12.52 8.27
C THR A 133 -12.75 -12.14 6.83
N SER A 134 -13.80 -11.98 6.02
CA SER A 134 -13.73 -11.43 4.65
C SER A 134 -13.43 -9.93 4.60
N LEU A 135 -13.60 -9.23 5.73
CA LEU A 135 -13.35 -7.79 5.85
C LEU A 135 -11.87 -7.45 6.10
N ASN A 136 -10.97 -8.44 6.00
CA ASN A 136 -9.56 -8.26 6.31
C ASN A 136 -8.91 -7.11 5.50
N VAL A 137 -9.17 -7.00 4.19
CA VAL A 137 -8.57 -5.94 3.36
C VAL A 137 -9.11 -4.56 3.73
N ILE A 138 -10.38 -4.45 4.11
CA ILE A 138 -10.98 -3.17 4.54
C ILE A 138 -10.27 -2.67 5.80
N ILE A 139 -10.07 -3.55 6.79
CA ILE A 139 -9.37 -3.20 8.03
C ILE A 139 -7.87 -2.99 7.77
N GLY A 140 -7.26 -3.88 6.99
CA GLY A 140 -5.83 -3.89 6.70
C GLY A 140 -5.37 -2.78 5.77
N GLY A 141 -6.27 -2.26 4.93
CA GLY A 141 -5.98 -1.22 3.96
C GLY A 141 -5.43 0.05 4.60
N PHE A 142 -5.84 0.34 5.85
CA PHE A 142 -5.35 1.47 6.62
C PHE A 142 -3.83 1.44 6.88
N ALA A 143 -3.19 0.27 6.85
CA ALA A 143 -1.74 0.17 6.99
C ALA A 143 -1.00 0.87 5.82
N GLY A 144 -1.55 0.82 4.60
CA GLY A 144 -0.95 1.46 3.43
C GLY A 144 -1.00 2.98 3.51
N ASN A 145 -2.09 3.54 4.01
CA ASN A 145 -2.30 4.99 4.13
C ASN A 145 -1.23 5.67 4.98
N CYS A 146 -0.79 4.96 6.02
CA CYS A 146 0.18 5.43 6.99
C CYS A 146 1.52 5.80 6.33
N THR A 147 1.84 5.29 5.14
CA THR A 147 3.08 5.65 4.45
C THR A 147 3.03 7.07 3.89
N ALA A 148 1.93 7.48 3.27
CA ALA A 148 1.73 8.87 2.85
C ALA A 148 1.62 9.80 4.07
N TRP A 149 0.85 9.40 5.08
CA TRP A 149 0.73 10.19 6.32
C TRP A 149 2.08 10.39 7.02
N GLY A 150 2.89 9.34 7.12
CA GLY A 150 4.24 9.42 7.66
C GLY A 150 5.17 10.31 6.83
N GLY A 151 5.03 10.28 5.50
CA GLY A 151 5.79 11.15 4.59
C GLY A 151 5.45 12.63 4.75
N TRP A 152 4.17 12.96 4.80
CA TRP A 152 3.71 14.33 5.11
C TRP A 152 4.18 14.79 6.49
N ALA A 153 3.97 13.96 7.51
CA ALA A 153 4.37 14.25 8.88
C ALA A 153 5.89 14.41 9.01
N ALA A 154 6.69 13.71 8.22
CA ALA A 154 8.14 13.82 8.26
C ALA A 154 8.64 15.20 7.82
N ALA A 155 7.97 15.80 6.83
CA ALA A 155 8.28 17.15 6.36
C ALA A 155 7.74 18.24 7.31
N THR A 156 6.51 18.06 7.80
CA THR A 156 5.74 19.14 8.43
C THR A 156 5.69 19.08 9.95
N GLY A 157 5.93 17.91 10.54
CA GLY A 157 5.63 17.64 11.95
C GLY A 157 4.13 17.71 12.30
N SER A 158 3.24 17.77 11.31
CA SER A 158 1.79 17.96 11.51
C SER A 158 0.95 17.00 10.66
N PHE A 159 -0.36 16.98 10.93
CA PHE A 159 -1.34 16.18 10.20
C PHE A 159 -2.58 17.02 9.92
N ASN A 160 -2.79 17.41 8.66
CA ASN A 160 -3.92 18.20 8.22
C ASN A 160 -4.87 17.40 7.31
N PHE A 161 -5.93 18.04 6.84
CA PHE A 161 -6.94 17.37 6.03
C PHE A 161 -6.39 16.93 4.66
N PHE A 162 -5.49 17.71 4.06
CA PHE A 162 -4.82 17.32 2.81
C PHE A 162 -4.00 16.02 2.98
N ALA A 163 -3.18 15.93 4.04
CA ALA A 163 -2.44 14.72 4.36
C ALA A 163 -3.36 13.51 4.57
N PHE A 164 -4.47 13.72 5.28
CA PHE A 164 -5.50 12.70 5.46
C PHE A 164 -6.00 12.16 4.11
N LEU A 165 -6.32 13.04 3.16
CA LEU A 165 -6.79 12.66 1.82
C LEU A 165 -5.73 11.88 1.01
N LEU A 166 -4.45 12.24 1.10
CA LEU A 166 -3.37 11.50 0.44
C LEU A 166 -3.34 10.03 0.88
N GLY A 167 -3.45 9.78 2.18
CA GLY A 167 -3.55 8.41 2.68
C GLY A 167 -4.87 7.73 2.33
N MET A 168 -5.99 8.46 2.31
CA MET A 168 -7.28 7.89 1.88
C MET A 168 -7.29 7.51 0.40
N LEU A 169 -6.54 8.20 -0.46
CA LEU A 169 -6.35 7.76 -1.85
C LEU A 169 -5.71 6.37 -1.91
N ILE A 170 -4.68 6.13 -1.08
CA ILE A 170 -4.03 4.81 -0.95
C ILE A 170 -5.01 3.77 -0.39
N TYR A 171 -5.82 4.15 0.60
CA TYR A 171 -6.82 3.27 1.21
C TYR A 171 -7.80 2.70 0.18
N PHE A 172 -8.49 3.60 -0.51
CA PHE A 172 -9.53 3.22 -1.48
C PHE A 172 -8.92 2.54 -2.69
N TRP A 173 -7.65 2.82 -3.00
CA TRP A 173 -6.90 2.08 -4.02
C TRP A 173 -6.55 0.66 -3.59
N THR A 174 -6.25 0.44 -2.31
CA THR A 174 -5.80 -0.86 -1.79
C THR A 174 -6.87 -1.94 -1.98
N ASN A 175 -8.14 -1.61 -1.75
CA ASN A 175 -9.25 -2.55 -1.88
C ASN A 175 -9.33 -3.19 -3.28
N PRO A 176 -9.58 -2.43 -4.38
CA PRO A 176 -9.66 -3.01 -5.72
C PRO A 176 -8.34 -3.62 -6.18
N HIS A 177 -7.19 -3.10 -5.74
CA HIS A 177 -5.89 -3.69 -6.05
C HIS A 177 -5.75 -5.10 -5.47
N ILE A 178 -5.94 -5.26 -4.15
CA ILE A 178 -5.78 -6.56 -3.49
C ILE A 178 -6.89 -7.53 -3.89
N TRP A 179 -8.12 -7.04 -4.05
CA TRP A 179 -9.24 -7.88 -4.45
C TRP A 179 -9.18 -8.34 -5.92
N ALA A 180 -8.55 -7.57 -6.81
CA ALA A 180 -8.24 -8.04 -8.16
C ALA A 180 -7.22 -9.19 -8.14
N LEU A 181 -6.21 -9.12 -7.27
CA LEU A 181 -5.27 -10.23 -7.07
C LEU A 181 -5.96 -11.46 -6.47
N ALA A 182 -6.86 -11.26 -5.50
CA ALA A 182 -7.62 -12.32 -4.88
C ALA A 182 -8.50 -13.07 -5.88
N LEU A 183 -9.24 -12.34 -6.74
CA LEU A 183 -10.04 -12.95 -7.79
C LEU A 183 -9.17 -13.67 -8.84
N LYS A 184 -8.02 -13.08 -9.23
CA LYS A 184 -7.07 -13.74 -10.14
C LYS A 184 -6.53 -15.07 -9.57
N ARG A 185 -6.27 -15.10 -8.27
CA ARG A 185 -5.66 -16.22 -7.55
C ARG A 185 -6.67 -16.94 -6.65
N ASN A 186 -7.93 -16.97 -7.07
CA ASN A 186 -9.04 -17.52 -6.30
C ASN A 186 -8.71 -18.92 -5.76
N ASP A 187 -8.22 -19.79 -6.64
CA ASP A 187 -7.85 -21.17 -6.31
C ASP A 187 -6.79 -21.26 -5.20
N ASP A 188 -5.80 -20.36 -5.20
CA ASP A 188 -4.78 -20.31 -4.14
C ASP A 188 -5.41 -19.94 -2.78
N TYR A 189 -6.27 -18.91 -2.76
CA TYR A 189 -6.89 -18.42 -1.54
C TYR A 189 -7.91 -19.40 -0.96
N ILE A 190 -8.68 -20.08 -1.81
CA ILE A 190 -9.61 -21.15 -1.40
C ILE A 190 -8.81 -22.32 -0.80
N ARG A 191 -7.75 -22.79 -1.46
CA ARG A 191 -6.90 -23.87 -0.93
C ARG A 191 -6.26 -23.53 0.41
N ALA A 192 -5.85 -22.28 0.60
CA ALA A 192 -5.25 -21.82 1.84
C ALA A 192 -6.26 -21.48 2.95
N ASN A 193 -7.56 -21.68 2.70
CA ASN A 193 -8.66 -21.29 3.59
C ASN A 193 -8.57 -19.82 4.06
N ILE A 194 -8.15 -18.94 3.15
CA ILE A 194 -8.07 -17.50 3.39
C ILE A 194 -9.40 -16.88 2.96
N LYS A 195 -10.05 -16.19 3.89
CA LYS A 195 -11.35 -15.58 3.67
C LYS A 195 -11.17 -14.25 2.95
N MET A 196 -10.92 -14.21 1.65
CA MET A 196 -10.95 -12.96 0.88
C MET A 196 -12.36 -12.68 0.39
N LEU A 197 -12.82 -11.41 0.45
CA LEU A 197 -14.15 -11.02 -0.03
C LEU A 197 -14.39 -11.38 -1.51
N THR A 198 -13.32 -11.40 -2.32
CA THR A 198 -13.37 -11.68 -3.76
C THR A 198 -12.72 -13.00 -4.18
N ALA A 199 -12.23 -13.81 -3.23
CA ALA A 199 -11.86 -15.20 -3.51
C ALA A 199 -13.02 -16.13 -3.16
N ILE A 200 -14.05 -16.08 -3.99
CA ILE A 200 -15.29 -16.85 -3.86
C ILE A 200 -15.63 -17.52 -5.20
N PRO A 201 -16.44 -18.59 -5.23
CA PRO A 201 -16.82 -19.26 -6.49
C PRO A 201 -17.57 -18.36 -7.47
N ASP A 202 -18.34 -17.38 -6.96
CA ASP A 202 -19.08 -16.43 -7.78
C ASP A 202 -18.20 -15.24 -8.22
N GLU A 203 -17.57 -15.39 -9.38
CA GLU A 203 -16.69 -14.39 -9.97
C GLU A 203 -17.42 -13.08 -10.31
N LYS A 204 -18.71 -13.13 -10.68
CA LYS A 204 -19.51 -11.94 -11.01
C LYS A 204 -19.78 -11.12 -9.75
N LYS A 205 -20.09 -11.77 -8.64
CA LYS A 205 -20.24 -11.11 -7.34
C LYS A 205 -18.91 -10.52 -6.84
N ALA A 206 -17.81 -11.24 -7.01
CA ALA A 206 -16.48 -10.71 -6.72
C ALA A 206 -16.14 -9.47 -7.55
N ALA A 207 -16.47 -9.48 -8.85
CA ALA A 207 -16.31 -8.33 -9.74
C ALA A 207 -17.13 -7.11 -9.28
N LYS A 208 -18.37 -7.32 -8.80
CA LYS A 208 -19.20 -6.24 -8.23
C LYS A 208 -18.55 -5.61 -6.99
N TYR A 209 -17.97 -6.41 -6.09
CA TYR A 209 -17.26 -5.87 -4.93
C TYR A 209 -16.05 -5.02 -5.32
N ILE A 210 -15.27 -5.47 -6.31
CA ILE A 210 -14.15 -4.68 -6.87
C ILE A 210 -14.66 -3.34 -7.41
N ALA A 211 -15.72 -3.37 -8.23
CA ALA A 211 -16.30 -2.17 -8.82
C ALA A 211 -16.80 -1.18 -7.76
N ILE A 212 -17.62 -1.64 -6.81
CA ILE A 212 -18.17 -0.81 -5.73
C ILE A 212 -17.05 -0.18 -4.90
N SER A 213 -16.02 -0.96 -4.53
CA SER A 213 -14.89 -0.44 -3.76
C SER A 213 -14.02 0.58 -4.50
N SER A 214 -14.14 0.67 -5.83
CA SER A 214 -13.39 1.62 -6.65
C SER A 214 -14.09 2.97 -6.80
N ILE A 215 -15.40 3.05 -6.52
CA ILE A 215 -16.21 4.29 -6.64
C ILE A 215 -15.58 5.48 -5.90
N PRO A 216 -15.03 5.33 -4.69
CA PRO A 216 -14.44 6.47 -3.97
C PRO A 216 -13.16 7.05 -4.62
N LEU A 217 -12.46 6.31 -5.49
CA LEU A 217 -11.19 6.76 -6.09
C LEU A 217 -11.29 8.09 -6.84
N PRO A 218 -12.18 8.25 -7.85
CA PRO A 218 -12.34 9.52 -8.55
C PRO A 218 -12.80 10.63 -7.61
N ILE A 219 -13.65 10.32 -6.62
CA ILE A 219 -14.16 11.30 -5.65
C ILE A 219 -13.00 11.86 -4.82
N ILE A 220 -12.17 11.00 -4.24
CA ILE A 220 -11.02 11.40 -3.42
C ILE A 220 -9.96 12.09 -4.28
N SER A 221 -9.70 11.62 -5.50
CA SER A 221 -8.75 12.25 -6.41
C SER A 221 -9.16 13.69 -6.77
N LEU A 222 -10.45 13.93 -7.06
CA LEU A 222 -10.95 15.27 -7.34
C LEU A 222 -11.01 16.15 -6.08
N LEU A 223 -11.33 15.56 -4.93
CA LEU A 223 -11.29 16.28 -3.65
C LEU A 223 -9.87 16.73 -3.30
N ILE A 224 -8.85 15.92 -3.57
CA ILE A 224 -7.44 16.32 -3.46
C ILE A 224 -7.13 17.50 -4.37
N SER A 225 -7.66 17.51 -5.61
CA SER A 225 -7.54 18.66 -6.52
C SER A 225 -8.05 19.95 -5.89
N TYR A 226 -9.24 19.87 -5.30
CA TYR A 226 -9.92 21.01 -4.70
C TYR A 226 -9.20 21.53 -3.46
N VAL A 227 -8.82 20.63 -2.55
CA VAL A 227 -8.14 20.96 -1.28
C VAL A 227 -6.71 21.45 -1.52
N GLY A 228 -5.98 20.81 -2.42
CA GLY A 228 -4.60 21.16 -2.77
C GLY A 228 -4.50 22.34 -3.75
N SER A 229 -5.62 22.87 -4.26
CA SER A 229 -5.64 23.91 -5.29
C SER A 229 -4.82 23.55 -6.53
N PHE A 230 -4.88 22.29 -6.97
CA PHE A 230 -4.12 21.81 -8.14
C PHE A 230 -4.67 22.36 -9.46
N SER A 231 -3.81 22.43 -10.48
CA SER A 231 -4.16 22.98 -11.79
C SER A 231 -5.12 22.08 -12.59
N LEU A 232 -5.63 22.63 -13.70
CA LEU A 232 -6.44 21.87 -14.66
C LEU A 232 -5.67 20.67 -15.24
N ILE A 233 -4.33 20.71 -15.29
CA ILE A 233 -3.50 19.60 -15.76
C ILE A 233 -3.70 18.37 -14.87
N TYR A 234 -3.61 18.54 -13.54
CA TYR A 234 -3.91 17.45 -12.60
C TYR A 234 -5.33 16.90 -12.79
N ILE A 235 -6.33 17.77 -12.93
CA ILE A 235 -7.73 17.36 -13.11
C ILE A 235 -7.89 16.51 -14.38
N ILE A 236 -7.33 16.94 -15.51
CA ILE A 236 -7.40 16.22 -16.79
C ILE A 236 -6.68 14.86 -16.67
N CYS A 237 -5.43 14.86 -16.20
CA CYS A 237 -4.64 13.63 -16.12
C CYS A 237 -5.24 12.62 -15.13
N SER A 238 -5.68 13.08 -13.96
CA SER A 238 -6.35 12.22 -12.97
C SER A 238 -7.69 11.69 -13.49
N SER A 239 -8.47 12.50 -14.23
CA SER A 239 -9.71 12.06 -14.86
C SER A 239 -9.48 10.99 -15.93
N ILE A 240 -8.44 11.14 -16.77
CA ILE A 240 -8.05 10.14 -17.76
C ILE A 240 -7.64 8.83 -17.08
N LEU A 241 -6.80 8.90 -16.04
CA LEU A 241 -6.38 7.73 -15.27
C LEU A 241 -7.57 7.01 -14.63
N ASN A 242 -8.51 7.76 -14.05
CA ASN A 242 -9.75 7.20 -13.50
C ASN A 242 -10.63 6.58 -14.58
N ALA A 243 -10.80 7.24 -15.73
CA ALA A 243 -11.56 6.70 -16.86
C ALA A 243 -10.99 5.37 -17.35
N ILE A 244 -9.67 5.26 -17.53
CA ILE A 244 -9.00 4.01 -17.90
C ILE A 244 -9.23 2.93 -16.83
N PHE A 245 -9.10 3.29 -15.55
CA PHE A 245 -9.34 2.37 -14.43
C PHE A 245 -10.78 1.80 -14.49
N PHE A 246 -11.78 2.65 -14.71
CA PHE A 246 -13.18 2.25 -14.79
C PHE A 246 -13.55 1.50 -16.07
N ILE A 247 -12.87 1.77 -17.20
CA ILE A 247 -12.99 0.94 -18.40
C ILE A 247 -12.52 -0.49 -18.12
N ILE A 248 -11.42 -0.66 -17.38
CA ILE A 248 -10.93 -1.98 -16.97
C ILE A 248 -11.93 -2.66 -16.02
N ILE A 249 -12.50 -1.92 -15.07
CA ILE A 249 -13.56 -2.45 -14.18
C ILE A 249 -14.78 -2.89 -14.98
N ALA A 250 -15.24 -2.10 -15.95
CA ALA A 250 -16.38 -2.44 -16.79
C ALA A 250 -16.14 -3.76 -17.56
N LYS A 251 -14.92 -3.96 -18.07
CA LYS A 251 -14.51 -5.23 -18.71
C LYS A 251 -14.56 -6.41 -17.73
N ILE A 252 -14.18 -6.21 -16.46
CA ILE A 252 -14.26 -7.25 -15.42
C ILE A 252 -15.72 -7.54 -15.04
N LEU A 253 -16.57 -6.50 -14.89
CA LEU A 253 -17.99 -6.66 -14.59
C LEU A 253 -18.73 -7.43 -15.70
N TYR A 254 -18.40 -7.16 -16.96
CA TYR A 254 -18.98 -7.86 -18.10
C TYR A 254 -18.45 -9.30 -18.21
N ASN A 255 -17.13 -9.48 -18.09
CA ASN A 255 -16.48 -10.78 -18.21
C ASN A 255 -15.29 -10.92 -17.24
N PRO A 256 -15.49 -11.51 -16.04
CA PRO A 256 -14.53 -11.51 -14.93
C PRO A 256 -13.37 -12.51 -15.09
N THR A 257 -12.79 -12.59 -16.29
CA THR A 257 -11.70 -13.52 -16.57
C THR A 257 -10.46 -13.27 -15.71
N LYS A 258 -9.68 -14.33 -15.48
CA LYS A 258 -8.32 -14.26 -14.92
C LYS A 258 -7.41 -13.30 -15.72
N ARG A 259 -7.69 -12.99 -17.00
CA ARG A 259 -6.90 -12.01 -17.76
C ARG A 259 -7.28 -10.58 -17.37
N ASN A 260 -8.56 -10.26 -17.34
CA ASN A 260 -9.06 -8.91 -17.05
C ASN A 260 -8.70 -8.47 -15.63
N THR A 261 -8.86 -9.37 -14.65
CA THR A 261 -8.49 -9.13 -13.26
C THR A 261 -6.99 -8.90 -13.07
N TRP A 262 -6.16 -9.61 -13.85
CA TRP A 262 -4.71 -9.40 -13.86
C TRP A 262 -4.32 -8.03 -14.43
N ILE A 263 -5.00 -7.58 -15.49
CA ILE A 263 -4.79 -6.25 -16.07
C ILE A 263 -5.08 -5.19 -15.01
N LEU A 264 -6.20 -5.27 -14.27
CA LEU A 264 -6.50 -4.32 -13.19
C LEU A 264 -5.43 -4.33 -12.10
N PHE A 265 -5.01 -5.50 -11.63
CA PHE A 265 -3.94 -5.61 -10.63
C PHE A 265 -2.64 -4.96 -11.10
N LYS A 266 -2.28 -5.13 -12.38
CA LYS A 266 -1.05 -4.57 -12.96
C LYS A 266 -1.14 -3.09 -13.30
N PHE A 267 -2.32 -2.60 -13.68
CA PHE A 267 -2.56 -1.19 -13.97
C PHE A 267 -2.72 -0.34 -12.71
N SER A 268 -3.31 -0.92 -11.65
CA SER A 268 -3.57 -0.18 -10.40
C SER A 268 -2.29 0.34 -9.75
N THR A 269 -1.20 -0.42 -9.71
CA THR A 269 0.09 0.07 -9.17
C THR A 269 0.64 1.32 -9.88
N PRO A 270 0.85 1.33 -11.20
CA PRO A 270 1.28 2.53 -11.91
C PRO A 270 0.22 3.64 -11.87
N TYR A 271 -1.08 3.33 -11.84
CA TYR A 271 -2.13 4.34 -11.63
C TYR A 271 -1.88 5.16 -10.35
N LEU A 272 -1.62 4.50 -9.21
CA LEU A 272 -1.36 5.20 -7.95
C LEU A 272 -0.07 6.00 -8.01
N ALA A 273 1.01 5.40 -8.53
CA ALA A 273 2.30 6.07 -8.67
C ALA A 273 2.19 7.32 -9.55
N LEU A 274 1.49 7.22 -10.68
CA LEU A 274 1.27 8.33 -11.59
C LEU A 274 0.42 9.43 -10.96
N LEU A 275 -0.63 9.11 -10.20
CA LEU A 275 -1.42 10.14 -9.51
C LEU A 275 -0.56 10.97 -8.55
N PHE A 276 0.24 10.34 -7.70
CA PHE A 276 1.16 11.06 -6.82
C PHE A 276 2.20 11.85 -7.61
N LEU A 277 2.75 11.28 -8.70
CA LEU A 277 3.75 11.95 -9.53
C LEU A 277 3.17 13.19 -10.22
N ILE A 278 1.95 13.10 -10.75
CA ILE A 278 1.25 14.23 -11.38
C ILE A 278 0.97 15.31 -10.35
N MET A 279 0.53 14.97 -9.13
CA MET A 279 0.37 15.98 -8.06
C MET A 279 1.68 16.73 -7.80
N TYR A 280 2.79 15.99 -7.69
CA TYR A 280 4.09 16.60 -7.45
C TYR A 280 4.53 17.51 -8.61
N LEU A 281 4.42 17.02 -9.85
CA LEU A 281 4.82 17.73 -11.08
C LEU A 281 3.83 18.82 -11.53
N ASP A 282 2.65 18.91 -10.93
CA ASP A 282 1.64 19.92 -11.30
C ASP A 282 2.25 21.33 -11.24
N PRO A 283 1.92 22.25 -12.16
CA PRO A 283 2.49 23.60 -12.10
C PRO A 283 1.94 24.44 -10.94
N ALA A 284 0.76 24.10 -10.38
CA ALA A 284 0.23 24.85 -9.25
C ALA A 284 1.03 24.55 -7.98
N THR A 285 1.37 25.61 -7.24
CA THR A 285 1.88 25.53 -5.88
C THR A 285 0.71 25.18 -4.96
N PRO A 286 0.73 24.04 -4.25
CA PRO A 286 -0.41 23.63 -3.46
C PRO A 286 -0.71 24.65 -2.35
N GLN A 287 -1.80 25.39 -2.49
CA GLN A 287 -2.37 26.18 -1.41
C GLN A 287 -3.35 25.30 -0.67
N ILE A 288 -2.87 24.64 0.37
CA ILE A 288 -3.66 23.68 1.13
C ILE A 288 -4.77 24.44 1.87
N ARG A 289 -6.00 24.17 1.45
CA ARG A 289 -7.19 24.67 2.12
C ARG A 289 -7.49 23.71 3.28
N PHE A 290 -7.54 24.25 4.50
CA PHE A 290 -7.89 23.53 5.75
C PHE A 290 -6.80 22.58 6.29
#